data_AF-A0A848WQ53-F1
#
_entry.id   AF-A0A848WQ53-F1
#
_cell.length_a   1.000
_cell.length_b   1.000
_cell.length_c   1.000
_cell.angle_alpha   90.00
_cell.angle_beta   90.00
_cell.angle_gamma   90.00
#
_symmetry.space_group_name_H-M   'P 1'
#
loop_
_entity.id
_entity.type
_entity.pdbx_description
1 polymer ?
#
loop_
_entity_poly.entity_id
_entity_poly.type
_entity_poly.pdbx_seq_one_letter_code
_entity_poly.pdbx_strand_id
1 'polypeptide(L)'
;MNDPAFNRTHSSPVAENDSPSAEFSRVRELLVGTETRELEKIRERLTEVETIYRRIQGELENLEQSKDWIDNRVRKVEQGEDLVTEHLPAALNRRDKENDNAVPEPLVKALSDPVEICLERSVGKDRIHMAKVLAPAVDAILESRKTNWKEAIAGRVHLGKTGRAVLDHLWIGCAIGVLALGAALGLTIYSFKKKSRWDDAMVALREEPGIEVLFETHPIWGKPVVSGLRDPHPDATKPETILQKFEINPSHTNLSFADFNSIGTVYSSKRSEEEMKQFEELRSTMVEAFGGIASSMSEALEEDLERMTQALFRVRFPEAAGKADIYLEDGRWYLQGQLEEPLYSEVVAELPRLKLTGQVNTDDLQNTSKTRLEEVRAEIEETTFIFLSGSGELSEDGQRQSERISVLVSEHERLTGDLDLQPANYEIHALPIVGDAEGNRVLERLRIRAVESFLKKGGAKDGQILPGVHDTEVQEGRVGVYVKVIPDESEAE
;
A
#
# COMPACT_ATOMS: atom_id res chain seq x y z
N MET A 1 -15.59 89.15 -24.07
CA MET A 1 -14.70 88.08 -24.56
C MET A 1 -13.61 87.93 -23.53
N ASN A 2 -13.72 86.94 -22.64
CA ASN A 2 -12.68 86.51 -21.71
C ASN A 2 -13.04 85.08 -21.25
N ASP A 3 -12.10 84.17 -21.45
CA ASP A 3 -12.16 82.73 -21.16
C ASP A 3 -12.36 82.42 -19.67
N PRO A 4 -13.09 81.34 -19.32
CA PRO A 4 -13.08 80.81 -17.97
C PRO A 4 -11.89 79.86 -17.76
N ALA A 5 -11.12 80.15 -16.73
CA ALA A 5 -9.98 79.38 -16.27
C ALA A 5 -10.38 77.95 -15.82
N PHE A 6 -9.62 76.98 -16.34
CA PHE A 6 -9.60 75.58 -15.93
C PHE A 6 -8.97 75.47 -14.53
N ASN A 7 -9.77 75.11 -13.53
CA ASN A 7 -9.31 74.82 -12.17
C ASN A 7 -9.27 73.28 -12.01
N ARG A 8 -8.10 72.67 -12.23
CA ARG A 8 -7.83 71.26 -11.91
C ARG A 8 -6.82 71.19 -10.77
N THR A 9 -7.32 71.04 -9.55
CA THR A 9 -6.55 70.60 -8.40
C THR A 9 -6.29 69.09 -8.53
N HIS A 10 -5.12 68.72 -9.03
CA HIS A 10 -4.58 67.37 -8.90
C HIS A 10 -4.05 67.18 -7.47
N SER A 11 -4.91 66.67 -6.57
CA SER A 11 -4.46 66.05 -5.33
C SER A 11 -3.86 64.69 -5.67
N SER A 12 -2.54 64.60 -5.67
CA SER A 12 -1.84 63.31 -5.71
C SER A 12 -2.09 62.59 -4.38
N PRO A 13 -2.47 61.31 -4.36
CA PRO A 13 -2.51 60.54 -3.13
C PRO A 13 -1.08 60.41 -2.62
N VAL A 14 -0.82 60.96 -1.44
CA VAL A 14 0.39 60.70 -0.67
C VAL A 14 0.38 59.19 -0.40
N ALA A 15 1.34 58.49 -1.02
CA ALA A 15 1.60 57.10 -0.71
C ALA A 15 1.98 57.02 0.76
N GLU A 16 1.05 56.51 1.56
CA GLU A 16 1.26 56.13 2.94
C GLU A 16 2.42 55.12 2.91
N ASN A 17 3.58 55.54 3.41
CA ASN A 17 4.73 54.66 3.59
C ASN A 17 4.32 53.56 4.57
N ASP A 18 3.85 52.44 4.04
CA ASP A 18 3.65 51.21 4.79
C ASP A 18 4.97 50.89 5.50
N SER A 19 4.95 51.06 6.81
CA SER A 19 6.07 50.74 7.69
C SER A 19 6.50 49.29 7.40
N PRO A 20 7.81 49.00 7.27
CA PRO A 20 8.33 47.64 7.09
C PRO A 20 7.79 46.61 8.10
N SER A 21 7.34 47.09 9.27
CA SER A 21 6.65 46.30 10.30
C SER A 21 5.32 45.68 9.82
N ALA A 22 4.58 46.34 8.92
CA ALA A 22 3.29 45.87 8.43
C ALA A 22 3.46 44.76 7.38
N GLU A 23 4.48 44.87 6.52
CA GLU A 23 4.83 43.83 5.56
C GLU A 23 5.38 42.57 6.25
N PHE A 24 6.26 42.73 7.24
CA PHE A 24 6.75 41.60 8.04
C PHE A 24 5.64 40.88 8.82
N SER A 25 4.63 41.61 9.30
CA SER A 25 3.48 41.01 9.97
C SER A 25 2.62 40.19 9.00
N ARG A 26 2.41 40.68 7.77
CA ARG A 26 1.69 39.93 6.72
C ARG A 26 2.44 38.68 6.25
N VAL A 27 3.76 38.76 6.09
CA VAL A 27 4.58 37.61 5.69
C VAL A 27 4.59 36.55 6.80
N ARG A 28 4.69 36.95 8.06
CA ARG A 28 4.59 36.05 9.21
C ARG A 28 3.23 35.37 9.31
N GLU A 29 2.14 36.10 9.06
CA GLU A 29 0.78 35.56 9.09
C GLU A 29 0.52 34.59 7.93
N LEU A 30 1.12 34.84 6.75
CA LEU A 30 1.10 33.94 5.61
C LEU A 30 1.90 32.65 5.85
N LEU A 31 3.09 32.75 6.44
CA LEU A 31 3.94 31.59 6.73
C LEU A 31 3.34 30.73 7.86
N VAL A 32 2.96 31.34 8.98
CA VAL A 32 2.33 30.61 10.09
C VAL A 32 0.98 30.03 9.67
N GLY A 33 0.23 30.73 8.82
CA GLY A 33 -1.06 30.28 8.29
C GLY A 33 -0.97 29.16 7.25
N THR A 34 0.18 28.99 6.58
CA THR A 34 0.40 27.89 5.64
C THR A 34 0.89 26.64 6.38
N GLU A 35 1.84 26.79 7.30
CA GLU A 35 2.31 25.70 8.17
C GLU A 35 1.17 25.10 9.01
N THR A 36 0.30 25.93 9.59
CA THR A 36 -0.86 25.41 10.35
C THR A 36 -1.84 24.65 9.47
N ARG A 37 -2.06 25.06 8.21
CA ARG A 37 -2.93 24.31 7.29
C ARG A 37 -2.31 22.97 6.86
N GLU A 38 -0.99 22.93 6.68
CA GLU A 38 -0.30 21.68 6.34
C GLU A 38 -0.33 20.71 7.52
N LEU A 39 -0.10 21.20 8.75
CA LEU A 39 -0.25 20.40 9.96
C LEU A 39 -1.69 19.89 10.16
N GLU A 40 -2.71 20.71 9.87
CA GLU A 40 -4.11 20.29 9.94
C GLU A 40 -4.40 19.17 8.92
N LYS A 41 -3.90 19.29 7.69
CA LYS A 41 -4.02 18.24 6.66
C LYS A 41 -3.31 16.95 7.06
N ILE A 42 -2.11 17.02 7.61
CA ILE A 42 -1.37 15.84 8.10
C ILE A 42 -2.16 15.17 9.22
N ARG A 43 -2.72 15.95 10.15
CA ARG A 43 -3.54 15.44 11.25
C ARG A 43 -4.82 14.76 10.75
N GLU A 44 -5.47 15.32 9.74
CA GLU A 44 -6.65 14.72 9.10
C GLU A 44 -6.29 13.37 8.44
N ARG A 45 -5.19 13.31 7.67
CA ARG A 45 -4.70 12.06 7.05
C ARG A 45 -4.33 11.02 8.12
N LEU A 46 -3.71 11.43 9.23
CA LEU A 46 -3.37 10.53 10.33
C LEU A 46 -4.62 9.93 10.98
N THR A 47 -5.67 10.73 11.13
CA THR A 47 -6.96 10.29 11.71
C THR A 47 -7.68 9.30 10.78
N GLU A 48 -7.59 9.49 9.46
CA GLU A 48 -8.11 8.54 8.48
C GLU A 48 -7.39 7.19 8.55
N VAL A 49 -6.06 7.19 8.62
CA VAL A 49 -5.24 5.98 8.78
C VAL A 49 -5.57 5.25 10.09
N GLU A 50 -5.72 5.97 11.19
CA GLU A 50 -6.10 5.38 12.48
C GLU A 50 -7.49 4.73 12.43
N THR A 51 -8.42 5.32 11.68
CA THR A 51 -9.77 4.77 11.48
C THR A 51 -9.74 3.47 10.67
N ILE A 52 -8.94 3.42 9.60
CA ILE A 52 -8.73 2.21 8.79
C ILE A 52 -8.10 1.11 9.64
N TYR A 53 -7.09 1.43 10.44
CA TYR A 53 -6.41 0.47 11.32
C TYR A 53 -7.38 -0.17 12.34
N ARG A 54 -8.22 0.64 13.00
CA ARG A 54 -9.24 0.12 13.93
C ARG A 54 -10.26 -0.80 13.25
N ARG A 55 -10.64 -0.49 12.00
CA ARG A 55 -11.55 -1.35 11.23
C ARG A 55 -10.91 -2.71 10.93
N ILE A 56 -9.66 -2.73 10.50
CA ILE A 56 -8.92 -3.96 10.22
C ILE A 56 -8.76 -4.82 11.48
N GLN A 57 -8.45 -4.20 12.63
CA GLN A 57 -8.38 -4.94 13.91
C GLN A 57 -9.73 -5.59 14.28
N GLY A 58 -10.85 -4.89 14.09
CA GLY A 58 -12.18 -5.46 14.36
C GLY A 58 -12.56 -6.63 13.45
N GLU A 59 -12.13 -6.60 12.18
CA GLU A 59 -12.35 -7.72 11.24
C GLU A 59 -11.48 -8.94 11.60
N LEU A 60 -10.25 -8.73 12.07
CA LEU A 60 -9.36 -9.79 12.57
C LEU A 60 -9.91 -10.46 13.83
N GLU A 61 -10.41 -9.69 14.80
CA GLU A 61 -11.04 -10.24 16.01
C GLU A 61 -12.27 -11.10 15.68
N ASN A 62 -13.08 -10.69 14.69
CA ASN A 62 -14.24 -11.46 14.23
C ASN A 62 -13.83 -12.79 13.55
N LEU A 63 -12.72 -12.80 12.81
CA LEU A 63 -12.18 -14.01 12.19
C LEU A 63 -11.63 -14.99 13.24
N GLU A 64 -10.95 -14.49 14.28
CA GLU A 64 -10.49 -15.33 15.39
C GLU A 64 -11.67 -15.98 16.14
N GLN A 65 -12.73 -15.22 16.43
CA GLN A 65 -13.95 -15.77 17.05
C GLN A 65 -14.63 -16.83 16.17
N SER A 66 -14.61 -16.65 14.84
CA SER A 66 -15.19 -17.61 13.89
C SER A 66 -14.38 -18.91 13.85
N LYS A 67 -13.05 -18.81 13.91
CA LYS A 67 -12.15 -19.96 13.99
C LYS A 67 -12.38 -20.77 15.28
N ASP A 68 -12.47 -20.10 16.42
CA ASP A 68 -12.75 -20.76 17.71
C ASP A 68 -14.09 -21.51 17.72
N TRP A 69 -15.10 -20.95 17.04
CA TRP A 69 -16.40 -21.60 16.88
C TRP A 69 -16.31 -22.88 16.04
N ILE A 70 -15.54 -22.86 14.95
CA ILE A 70 -15.30 -24.04 14.10
C ILE A 70 -14.53 -25.11 14.87
N ASP A 71 -13.43 -24.74 15.53
CA ASP A 71 -12.58 -25.67 16.29
C ASP A 71 -13.37 -26.35 17.43
N ASN A 72 -14.26 -25.61 18.10
CA ASN A 72 -15.13 -26.19 19.13
C ASN A 72 -16.15 -27.19 18.54
N ARG A 73 -16.61 -26.95 17.31
CA ARG A 73 -17.58 -27.81 16.63
C ARG A 73 -16.92 -29.10 16.12
N VAL A 74 -15.70 -29.01 15.60
CA VAL A 74 -14.88 -30.18 15.22
C VAL A 74 -14.57 -31.03 16.45
N ARG A 75 -14.14 -30.42 17.56
CA ARG A 75 -13.84 -31.14 18.80
C ARG A 75 -15.04 -31.91 19.36
N LYS A 76 -16.26 -31.39 19.22
CA LYS A 76 -17.49 -32.08 19.64
C LYS A 76 -17.80 -33.32 18.78
N VAL A 77 -17.46 -33.27 17.48
CA VAL A 77 -17.62 -34.42 16.58
C VAL A 77 -16.59 -35.50 16.92
N GLU A 78 -15.34 -35.12 17.13
CA GLU A 78 -14.25 -36.04 17.53
C GLU A 78 -14.58 -36.73 18.87
N GLN A 79 -15.07 -35.98 19.86
CA GLN A 79 -15.52 -36.57 21.14
C GLN A 79 -16.68 -37.56 20.96
N GLY A 80 -17.57 -37.32 19.99
CA GLY A 80 -18.63 -38.25 19.63
C GLY A 80 -18.09 -39.55 19.02
N GLU A 81 -17.08 -39.44 18.15
CA GLU A 81 -16.41 -40.58 17.52
C GLU A 81 -15.68 -41.46 18.55
N ASP A 82 -14.98 -40.85 19.50
CA ASP A 82 -14.29 -41.56 20.59
C ASP A 82 -15.29 -42.32 21.48
N LEU A 83 -16.40 -41.69 21.86
CA LEU A 83 -17.45 -42.33 22.66
C LEU A 83 -18.14 -43.50 21.94
N VAL A 84 -18.34 -43.37 20.63
CA VAL A 84 -18.85 -44.47 19.79
C VAL A 84 -17.83 -45.60 19.74
N THR A 85 -16.56 -45.29 19.49
CA THR A 85 -15.49 -46.29 19.39
C THR A 85 -15.26 -47.03 20.72
N GLU A 86 -15.35 -46.33 21.85
CA GLU A 86 -15.16 -46.91 23.18
C GLU A 86 -16.33 -47.81 23.60
N HIS A 87 -17.57 -47.34 23.42
CA HIS A 87 -18.73 -48.01 24.02
C HIS A 87 -19.46 -48.97 23.09
N LEU A 88 -19.33 -48.82 21.77
CA LEU A 88 -20.02 -49.68 20.80
C LEU A 88 -19.57 -51.15 20.90
N PRO A 89 -18.27 -51.50 21.02
CA PRO A 89 -17.85 -52.90 21.13
C PRO A 89 -18.35 -53.57 22.42
N ALA A 90 -18.40 -52.83 23.54
CA ALA A 90 -18.89 -53.33 24.81
C ALA A 90 -20.42 -53.52 24.79
N ALA A 91 -21.16 -52.61 24.15
CA ALA A 91 -22.59 -52.73 23.96
C ALA A 91 -22.96 -53.92 23.05
N LEU A 92 -22.20 -54.13 21.96
CA LEU A 92 -22.37 -55.29 21.06
C LEU A 92 -22.06 -56.62 21.78
N ASN A 93 -20.98 -56.68 22.57
CA ASN A 93 -20.64 -57.87 23.34
C ASN A 93 -21.66 -58.22 24.45
N ARG A 94 -22.26 -57.23 25.12
CA ARG A 94 -23.32 -57.49 26.12
C ARG A 94 -24.59 -58.00 25.45
N ARG A 95 -24.97 -57.43 24.31
CA ARG A 95 -26.13 -57.89 23.54
C ARG A 95 -25.99 -59.35 23.11
N ASP A 96 -24.81 -59.76 22.64
CA ASP A 96 -24.57 -61.13 22.17
C ASP A 96 -24.51 -62.16 23.31
N LYS A 97 -24.11 -61.76 24.52
CA LYS A 97 -23.91 -62.68 25.66
C LYS A 97 -25.05 -62.73 26.67
N GLU A 98 -25.67 -61.60 26.96
CA GLU A 98 -26.59 -61.44 28.10
C GLU A 98 -28.05 -61.30 27.65
N ASN A 99 -28.30 -61.20 26.34
CA ASN A 99 -29.62 -60.88 25.77
C ASN A 99 -30.24 -59.63 26.42
N ASP A 100 -29.39 -58.75 26.95
CA ASP A 100 -29.75 -57.48 27.52
C ASP A 100 -29.83 -56.44 26.40
N ASN A 101 -31.00 -55.81 26.26
CA ASN A 101 -31.29 -54.85 25.21
C ASN A 101 -31.08 -53.39 25.66
N ALA A 102 -30.57 -53.17 26.88
CA ALA A 102 -30.28 -51.83 27.37
C ALA A 102 -29.07 -51.22 26.65
N VAL A 103 -29.31 -50.21 25.80
CA VAL A 103 -28.26 -49.42 25.16
C VAL A 103 -27.68 -48.46 26.20
N PRO A 104 -26.34 -48.39 26.38
CA PRO A 104 -25.73 -47.46 27.33
C PRO A 104 -26.12 -46.01 27.01
N GLU A 105 -26.58 -45.28 28.01
CA GLU A 105 -27.02 -43.87 27.88
C GLU A 105 -25.97 -42.93 27.23
N PRO A 106 -24.64 -43.11 27.44
CA PRO A 106 -23.62 -42.34 26.72
C PRO A 106 -23.64 -42.58 25.19
N LEU A 107 -23.92 -43.81 24.76
CA LEU A 107 -24.02 -44.16 23.34
C LEU A 107 -25.29 -43.60 22.70
N VAL A 108 -26.40 -43.59 23.44
CA VAL A 108 -27.68 -42.98 23.01
C VAL A 108 -27.50 -41.47 22.82
N LYS A 109 -26.78 -40.80 23.73
CA LYS A 109 -26.52 -39.35 23.64
C LYS A 109 -25.51 -38.98 22.54
N ALA A 110 -24.54 -39.85 22.26
CA ALA A 110 -23.60 -39.65 21.14
C ALA A 110 -24.25 -39.89 19.77
N LEU A 111 -25.27 -40.75 19.71
CA LEU A 111 -25.95 -41.13 18.47
C LEU A 111 -27.29 -40.40 18.24
N SER A 112 -27.85 -39.69 19.23
CA SER A 112 -29.18 -39.05 19.10
C SER A 112 -29.24 -38.07 17.94
N ASP A 113 -28.26 -37.16 17.85
CA ASP A 113 -28.30 -36.07 16.87
C ASP A 113 -28.08 -36.60 15.43
N PRO A 114 -27.13 -37.52 15.16
CA PRO A 114 -26.99 -38.14 13.83
C PRO A 114 -28.15 -39.08 13.45
N VAL A 115 -28.74 -39.80 14.42
CA VAL A 115 -29.80 -40.79 14.19
C VAL A 115 -31.17 -40.14 13.98
N GLU A 116 -31.48 -39.03 14.66
CA GLU A 116 -32.67 -38.21 14.42
C GLU A 116 -32.72 -37.73 12.96
N ILE A 117 -31.59 -37.27 12.44
CA ILE A 117 -31.40 -36.85 11.03
C ILE A 117 -31.59 -38.03 10.05
N CYS A 118 -31.23 -39.26 10.43
CA CYS A 118 -31.35 -40.44 9.59
C CYS A 118 -32.73 -41.12 9.65
N LEU A 119 -33.42 -41.07 10.80
CA LEU A 119 -34.74 -41.68 11.02
C LEU A 119 -35.84 -40.96 10.24
N GLU A 120 -35.77 -39.63 10.12
CA GLU A 120 -36.68 -38.85 9.28
C GLU A 120 -36.65 -39.30 7.80
N ARG A 121 -35.51 -39.80 7.32
CA ARG A 121 -35.32 -40.31 5.94
C ARG A 121 -35.82 -41.75 5.74
N SER A 122 -35.90 -42.58 6.78
CA SER A 122 -36.17 -44.02 6.66
C SER A 122 -37.67 -44.36 6.64
N VAL A 123 -38.48 -43.70 7.48
CA VAL A 123 -39.93 -43.96 7.62
C VAL A 123 -40.71 -43.73 6.30
N GLY A 124 -40.16 -42.96 5.36
CA GLY A 124 -40.73 -42.77 4.03
C GLY A 124 -40.63 -43.99 3.08
N LYS A 125 -39.67 -44.90 3.27
CA LYS A 125 -39.40 -46.00 2.32
C LYS A 125 -40.27 -47.25 2.53
N ASP A 126 -40.73 -47.53 3.74
CA ASP A 126 -41.42 -48.80 4.07
C ASP A 126 -42.88 -48.88 3.57
N ARG A 127 -43.54 -47.74 3.30
CA ARG A 127 -44.90 -47.72 2.71
C ARG A 127 -44.97 -48.34 1.31
N ILE A 128 -43.86 -48.32 0.56
CA ILE A 128 -43.79 -48.81 -0.82
C ILE A 128 -43.68 -50.35 -0.87
N HIS A 129 -43.13 -50.97 0.18
CA HIS A 129 -42.93 -52.42 0.23
C HIS A 129 -44.24 -53.17 0.50
N MET A 130 -45.14 -52.64 1.34
CA MET A 130 -46.46 -53.26 1.59
C MET A 130 -47.36 -53.32 0.36
N ALA A 131 -47.28 -52.33 -0.55
CA ALA A 131 -48.08 -52.30 -1.77
C ALA A 131 -47.65 -53.39 -2.78
N LYS A 132 -46.38 -53.79 -2.78
CA LYS A 132 -45.84 -54.84 -3.67
C LYS A 132 -46.28 -56.25 -3.26
N VAL A 133 -46.53 -56.48 -1.98
CA VAL A 133 -46.88 -57.80 -1.43
C VAL A 133 -48.37 -58.15 -1.66
N LEU A 134 -49.25 -57.14 -1.79
CA LEU A 134 -50.70 -57.34 -1.89
C LEU A 134 -51.23 -57.58 -3.32
N ALA A 135 -50.47 -57.24 -4.36
CA ALA A 135 -50.90 -57.35 -5.75
C ALA A 135 -51.24 -58.79 -6.24
N PRO A 136 -50.47 -59.84 -5.90
CA PRO A 136 -50.73 -61.20 -6.41
C PRO A 136 -52.04 -61.82 -5.90
N ALA A 137 -52.53 -61.40 -4.73
CA ALA A 137 -53.78 -61.89 -4.16
C ALA A 137 -55.02 -61.39 -4.93
N VAL A 138 -54.91 -60.25 -5.60
CA VAL A 138 -56.00 -59.64 -6.38
C VAL A 138 -56.17 -60.31 -7.75
N ASP A 139 -55.06 -60.72 -8.39
CA ASP A 139 -55.08 -61.38 -9.70
C ASP A 139 -55.75 -62.76 -9.66
N ALA A 140 -55.56 -63.51 -8.57
CA ALA A 140 -56.18 -64.83 -8.38
C ALA A 140 -57.72 -64.77 -8.28
N ILE A 141 -58.28 -63.66 -7.77
CA ILE A 141 -59.73 -63.46 -7.63
C ILE A 141 -60.38 -63.18 -9.00
N LEU A 142 -59.64 -62.57 -9.94
CA LEU A 142 -60.15 -62.19 -11.26
C LEU A 142 -60.24 -63.36 -12.24
N GLU A 143 -59.28 -64.30 -12.21
CA GLU A 143 -59.29 -65.50 -13.06
C GLU A 143 -60.48 -66.44 -12.75
N SER A 144 -60.84 -66.58 -11.47
CA SER A 144 -61.99 -67.38 -11.00
C SER A 144 -63.34 -66.99 -11.62
N ARG A 145 -63.53 -65.70 -11.98
CA ARG A 145 -64.81 -65.22 -12.54
C ARG A 145 -64.95 -65.43 -14.05
N LYS A 146 -63.86 -65.73 -14.75
CA LYS A 146 -63.80 -65.78 -16.22
C LYS A 146 -64.37 -67.09 -16.79
N THR A 147 -64.32 -68.17 -16.02
CA THR A 147 -64.82 -69.51 -16.40
C THR A 147 -66.34 -69.60 -16.35
N ASN A 148 -66.98 -68.98 -15.36
CA ASN A 148 -68.45 -69.01 -15.17
C ASN A 148 -69.24 -68.33 -16.31
N TRP A 149 -68.60 -67.44 -17.08
CA TRP A 149 -69.27 -66.70 -18.17
C TRP A 149 -69.42 -67.51 -19.46
N LYS A 150 -68.59 -68.53 -19.69
CA LYS A 150 -68.63 -69.30 -20.96
C LYS A 150 -69.80 -70.30 -21.02
N GLU A 151 -70.23 -70.81 -19.87
CA GLU A 151 -71.35 -71.77 -19.80
C GLU A 151 -72.71 -71.10 -20.03
N ALA A 152 -72.84 -69.81 -19.71
CA ALA A 152 -74.09 -69.06 -19.87
C ALA A 152 -74.45 -68.74 -21.34
N ILE A 153 -73.47 -68.77 -22.26
CA ILE A 153 -73.66 -68.34 -23.65
C ILE A 153 -74.08 -69.50 -24.58
N ALA A 154 -73.78 -70.75 -24.23
CA ALA A 154 -74.08 -71.91 -25.09
C ALA A 154 -75.57 -72.30 -25.12
N GLY A 155 -76.40 -71.77 -24.22
CA GLY A 155 -77.82 -72.11 -24.12
C GLY A 155 -78.76 -70.98 -24.52
N ARG A 156 -78.99 -70.74 -25.82
CA ARG A 156 -80.35 -70.47 -26.36
C ARG A 156 -80.44 -70.22 -27.86
N VAL A 157 -81.39 -70.95 -28.44
CA VAL A 157 -81.96 -70.87 -29.79
C VAL A 157 -83.40 -70.32 -29.66
N HIS A 158 -83.80 -69.52 -30.67
CA HIS A 158 -85.16 -69.06 -31.03
C HIS A 158 -85.87 -68.02 -30.14
N LEU A 159 -85.76 -66.74 -30.53
CA LEU A 159 -86.61 -65.64 -30.10
C LEU A 159 -87.23 -64.93 -31.32
N GLY A 160 -88.54 -64.68 -31.27
CA GLY A 160 -89.35 -64.05 -32.32
C GLY A 160 -89.07 -62.55 -32.52
N LYS A 161 -89.87 -61.87 -33.38
CA LYS A 161 -89.61 -60.48 -33.85
C LYS A 161 -89.41 -59.41 -32.75
N THR A 162 -89.94 -59.60 -31.54
CA THR A 162 -89.69 -58.75 -30.36
C THR A 162 -88.33 -58.99 -29.70
N GLY A 163 -87.69 -60.15 -29.94
CA GLY A 163 -86.35 -60.47 -29.47
C GLY A 163 -85.22 -59.80 -30.26
N ARG A 164 -85.46 -59.37 -31.52
CA ARG A 164 -84.44 -58.63 -32.30
C ARG A 164 -84.15 -57.25 -31.73
N ALA A 165 -85.16 -56.50 -31.29
CA ALA A 165 -84.94 -55.18 -30.69
C ALA A 165 -84.15 -55.27 -29.38
N VAL A 166 -84.39 -56.32 -28.57
CA VAL A 166 -83.62 -56.57 -27.34
C VAL A 166 -82.18 -56.99 -27.67
N LEU A 167 -81.99 -57.78 -28.73
CA LEU A 167 -80.66 -58.18 -29.19
C LEU A 167 -79.87 -56.99 -29.76
N ASP A 168 -80.51 -56.10 -30.51
CA ASP A 168 -79.87 -54.91 -31.08
C ASP A 168 -79.45 -53.92 -29.96
N HIS A 169 -80.26 -53.75 -28.92
CA HIS A 169 -79.86 -52.99 -27.73
C HIS A 169 -78.73 -53.66 -26.94
N LEU A 170 -78.70 -55.00 -26.87
CA LEU A 170 -77.61 -55.75 -26.24
C LEU A 170 -76.29 -55.57 -27.01
N TRP A 171 -76.33 -55.62 -28.35
CA TRP A 171 -75.15 -55.41 -29.19
C TRP A 171 -74.61 -53.97 -29.10
N ILE A 172 -75.49 -52.97 -29.05
CA ILE A 172 -75.09 -51.57 -28.78
C ILE A 172 -74.43 -51.46 -27.40
N GLY A 173 -75.00 -52.10 -26.37
CA GLY A 173 -74.40 -52.16 -25.03
C GLY A 173 -73.01 -52.81 -25.02
N CYS A 174 -72.83 -53.92 -25.75
CA CYS A 174 -71.53 -54.58 -25.90
C CYS A 174 -70.51 -53.71 -26.65
N ALA A 175 -70.91 -53.03 -27.73
CA ALA A 175 -70.03 -52.13 -28.48
C ALA A 175 -69.56 -50.95 -27.63
N ILE A 176 -70.47 -50.34 -26.85
CA ILE A 176 -70.14 -49.28 -25.89
C ILE A 176 -69.19 -49.83 -24.80
N GLY A 177 -69.43 -51.04 -24.30
CA GLY A 177 -68.57 -51.69 -23.32
C GLY A 177 -67.14 -51.91 -23.84
N VAL A 178 -66.98 -52.36 -25.08
CA VAL A 178 -65.65 -52.55 -25.71
C VAL A 178 -64.94 -51.21 -25.93
N LEU A 179 -65.64 -50.17 -26.38
CA LEU A 179 -65.06 -48.83 -26.53
C LEU A 179 -64.65 -48.23 -25.18
N ALA A 180 -65.47 -48.37 -24.14
CA ALA A 180 -65.15 -47.92 -22.80
C ALA A 180 -63.93 -48.68 -22.23
N LEU A 181 -63.85 -49.99 -22.46
CA LEU A 181 -62.71 -50.81 -22.06
C LEU A 181 -61.44 -50.39 -22.81
N GLY A 182 -61.53 -50.18 -24.12
CA GLY A 182 -60.41 -49.71 -24.95
C GLY A 182 -59.90 -48.33 -24.51
N ALA A 183 -60.81 -47.40 -24.21
CA ALA A 183 -60.47 -46.09 -23.66
C ALA A 183 -59.82 -46.22 -22.27
N ALA A 184 -60.35 -47.07 -21.40
CA ALA A 184 -59.76 -47.33 -20.08
C ALA A 184 -58.35 -47.93 -20.17
N LEU A 185 -58.13 -48.89 -21.08
CA LEU A 185 -56.82 -49.50 -21.32
C LEU A 185 -55.83 -48.49 -21.92
N GLY A 186 -56.27 -47.70 -22.89
CA GLY A 186 -55.49 -46.61 -23.46
C GLY A 186 -55.06 -45.58 -22.42
N LEU A 187 -55.99 -45.14 -21.56
CA LEU A 187 -55.72 -44.24 -20.44
C LEU A 187 -54.78 -44.86 -19.40
N THR A 188 -54.89 -46.17 -19.16
CA THR A 188 -54.01 -46.90 -18.22
C THR A 188 -52.58 -46.97 -18.76
N ILE A 189 -52.40 -47.34 -20.03
CA ILE A 189 -51.08 -47.38 -20.68
C ILE A 189 -50.45 -45.99 -20.76
N TYR A 190 -51.25 -44.97 -21.11
CA TYR A 190 -50.80 -43.58 -21.14
C TYR A 190 -50.35 -43.09 -19.75
N SER A 191 -51.13 -43.38 -18.71
CA SER A 191 -50.77 -43.08 -17.32
C SER A 191 -49.49 -43.80 -16.88
N PHE A 192 -49.31 -45.05 -17.30
CA PHE A 192 -48.12 -45.84 -16.98
C PHE A 192 -46.86 -45.27 -17.66
N LYS A 193 -46.94 -44.92 -18.94
CA LYS A 193 -45.82 -44.26 -19.65
C LYS A 193 -45.47 -42.91 -19.05
N LYS A 194 -46.48 -42.10 -18.72
CA LYS A 194 -46.28 -40.80 -18.07
C LYS A 194 -45.58 -40.96 -16.72
N LYS A 195 -46.02 -41.94 -15.92
CA LYS A 195 -45.40 -42.26 -14.64
C LYS A 195 -43.95 -42.75 -14.79
N SER A 196 -43.69 -43.66 -15.74
CA SER A 196 -42.32 -44.14 -16.02
C SER A 196 -41.38 -42.99 -16.35
N ARG A 197 -41.76 -42.08 -17.26
CA ARG A 197 -40.94 -40.91 -17.62
C ARG A 197 -40.67 -40.00 -16.44
N TRP A 198 -41.67 -39.82 -15.58
CA TRP A 198 -41.52 -39.06 -14.35
C TRP A 198 -40.50 -39.70 -13.42
N ASP A 199 -40.65 -41.00 -13.16
CA ASP A 199 -39.76 -41.76 -12.29
C ASP A 199 -38.31 -41.74 -12.83
N ASP A 200 -38.13 -41.94 -14.14
CA ASP A 200 -36.82 -41.87 -14.80
C ASP A 200 -36.18 -40.47 -14.70
N ALA A 201 -36.98 -39.42 -14.84
CA ALA A 201 -36.52 -38.05 -14.69
C ALA A 201 -36.11 -37.71 -13.25
N MET A 202 -36.82 -38.24 -12.25
CA MET A 202 -36.46 -38.06 -10.84
C MET A 202 -35.18 -38.81 -10.48
N VAL A 203 -34.96 -39.99 -11.06
CA VAL A 203 -33.69 -40.71 -10.94
C VAL A 203 -32.57 -39.89 -11.55
N ALA A 204 -32.72 -39.39 -12.78
CA ALA A 204 -31.70 -38.56 -13.43
C ALA A 204 -31.41 -37.26 -12.67
N LEU A 205 -32.43 -36.60 -12.09
CA LEU A 205 -32.24 -35.42 -11.25
C LEU A 205 -31.45 -35.72 -9.97
N ARG A 206 -31.63 -36.90 -9.37
CA ARG A 206 -30.92 -37.32 -8.15
C ARG A 206 -29.50 -37.82 -8.43
N GLU A 207 -29.26 -38.32 -9.65
CA GLU A 207 -27.93 -38.76 -10.10
C GLU A 207 -27.05 -37.59 -10.56
N GLU A 208 -27.65 -36.46 -10.92
CA GLU A 208 -26.90 -35.27 -11.35
C GLU A 208 -26.14 -34.67 -10.16
N PRO A 209 -24.80 -34.55 -10.24
CA PRO A 209 -24.02 -33.93 -9.18
C PRO A 209 -24.46 -32.48 -8.96
N GLY A 210 -24.57 -32.06 -7.70
CA GLY A 210 -24.99 -30.70 -7.36
C GLY A 210 -26.51 -30.47 -7.44
N ILE A 211 -27.34 -31.49 -7.64
CA ILE A 211 -28.79 -31.41 -7.46
C ILE A 211 -29.19 -32.40 -6.36
N GLU A 212 -29.86 -31.91 -5.31
CA GLU A 212 -30.47 -32.76 -4.28
C GLU A 212 -31.97 -32.55 -4.25
N VAL A 213 -32.73 -33.55 -4.69
CA VAL A 213 -34.20 -33.50 -4.68
C VAL A 213 -34.69 -33.79 -3.26
N LEU A 214 -35.30 -32.80 -2.61
CA LEU A 214 -35.82 -32.92 -1.23
C LEU A 214 -37.27 -33.38 -1.21
N PHE A 215 -38.08 -32.90 -2.16
CA PHE A 215 -39.51 -33.19 -2.18
C PHE A 215 -40.01 -33.30 -3.62
N GLU A 216 -40.79 -34.35 -3.87
CA GLU A 216 -41.44 -34.60 -5.15
C GLU A 216 -42.91 -34.94 -4.91
N THR A 217 -43.80 -34.36 -5.72
CA THR A 217 -45.21 -34.74 -5.74
C THR A 217 -45.70 -34.81 -7.17
N HIS A 218 -46.25 -35.96 -7.55
CA HIS A 218 -46.88 -36.18 -8.84
C HIS A 218 -48.38 -36.50 -8.62
N PRO A 219 -49.23 -35.47 -8.42
CA PRO A 219 -50.64 -35.69 -8.18
C PRO A 219 -51.31 -36.25 -9.45
N ILE A 220 -52.34 -37.08 -9.27
CA ILE A 220 -53.13 -37.62 -10.41
C ILE A 220 -53.78 -36.46 -11.20
N TRP A 221 -54.15 -35.39 -10.49
CA TRP A 221 -54.70 -34.15 -11.03
C TRP A 221 -53.87 -32.95 -10.54
N GLY A 222 -53.35 -32.14 -11.45
CA GLY A 222 -52.56 -30.95 -11.13
C GLY A 222 -51.17 -30.93 -11.77
N LYS A 223 -50.40 -29.87 -11.47
CA LYS A 223 -48.99 -29.76 -11.88
C LYS A 223 -48.11 -30.55 -10.91
N PRO A 224 -47.17 -31.37 -11.40
CA PRO A 224 -46.15 -31.95 -10.55
C PRO A 224 -45.31 -30.86 -9.88
N VAL A 225 -44.85 -31.12 -8.66
CA VAL A 225 -44.00 -30.21 -7.89
C VAL A 225 -42.71 -30.95 -7.56
N VAL A 226 -41.58 -30.31 -7.84
CA VAL A 226 -40.25 -30.79 -7.44
C VAL A 226 -39.53 -29.64 -6.77
N SER A 227 -39.09 -29.88 -5.54
CA SER A 227 -38.26 -28.92 -4.82
C SER A 227 -37.03 -29.59 -4.25
N GLY A 228 -35.95 -28.82 -4.18
CA GLY A 228 -34.66 -29.35 -3.81
C GLY A 228 -33.62 -28.27 -3.59
N LEU A 229 -32.37 -28.71 -3.61
CA LEU A 229 -31.17 -27.90 -3.53
C LEU A 229 -30.41 -28.03 -4.84
N ARG A 230 -29.81 -26.93 -5.31
CA ARG A 230 -29.00 -26.92 -6.53
C ARG A 230 -27.73 -26.12 -6.32
N ASP A 231 -26.63 -26.61 -6.89
CA ASP A 231 -25.39 -25.88 -6.94
C ASP A 231 -25.52 -24.63 -7.83
N PRO A 232 -25.23 -23.42 -7.30
CA PRO A 232 -25.38 -22.18 -8.07
C PRO A 232 -24.32 -22.01 -9.16
N HIS A 233 -23.32 -22.90 -9.23
CA HIS A 233 -22.24 -22.81 -10.22
C HIS A 233 -22.81 -22.74 -11.65
N PRO A 234 -22.28 -21.85 -12.53
CA PRO A 234 -22.83 -21.63 -13.87
C PRO A 234 -22.82 -22.88 -14.76
N ASP A 235 -21.81 -23.75 -14.58
CA ASP A 235 -21.71 -25.04 -15.29
C ASP A 235 -22.68 -26.12 -14.76
N ALA A 236 -23.34 -25.92 -13.62
CA ALA A 236 -24.23 -26.93 -13.05
C ALA A 236 -25.47 -27.10 -13.93
N THR A 237 -25.77 -28.34 -14.31
CA THR A 237 -26.94 -28.66 -15.14
C THR A 237 -28.22 -28.10 -14.52
N LYS A 238 -29.05 -27.45 -15.33
CA LYS A 238 -30.34 -26.90 -14.88
C LYS A 238 -31.39 -28.02 -14.81
N PRO A 239 -32.19 -28.13 -13.72
CA PRO A 239 -33.23 -29.16 -13.57
C PRO A 239 -34.21 -29.19 -14.74
N GLU A 240 -34.52 -28.04 -15.33
CA GLU A 240 -35.37 -27.87 -16.50
C GLU A 240 -34.87 -28.67 -17.70
N THR A 241 -33.54 -28.67 -17.93
CA THR A 241 -32.89 -29.39 -19.03
C THR A 241 -33.02 -30.90 -18.85
N ILE A 242 -32.92 -31.38 -17.60
CA ILE A 242 -33.09 -32.81 -17.28
C ILE A 242 -34.54 -33.23 -17.54
N LEU A 243 -35.52 -32.44 -17.09
CA LEU A 243 -36.94 -32.74 -17.35
C LEU A 243 -37.29 -32.74 -18.84
N GLN A 244 -36.74 -31.80 -19.61
CA GLN A 244 -36.95 -31.76 -21.07
C GLN A 244 -36.42 -33.03 -21.76
N LYS A 245 -35.30 -33.61 -21.29
CA LYS A 245 -34.73 -34.84 -21.83
C LYS A 245 -35.68 -36.05 -21.74
N PHE A 246 -36.58 -36.05 -20.75
CA PHE A 246 -37.60 -37.10 -20.56
C PHE A 246 -38.97 -36.73 -21.13
N GLU A 247 -39.03 -35.74 -22.02
CA GLU A 247 -40.27 -35.21 -22.62
C GLU A 247 -41.26 -34.64 -21.57
N ILE A 248 -40.77 -34.18 -20.42
CA ILE A 248 -41.56 -33.51 -19.40
C ILE A 248 -41.44 -32.01 -19.65
N ASN A 249 -42.55 -31.35 -19.97
CA ASN A 249 -42.55 -29.92 -20.20
C ASN A 249 -42.33 -29.16 -18.86
N PRO A 250 -41.24 -28.40 -18.69
CA PRO A 250 -40.96 -27.70 -17.44
C PRO A 250 -42.03 -26.67 -17.07
N SER A 251 -42.71 -26.06 -18.04
CA SER A 251 -43.78 -25.07 -17.76
C SER A 251 -45.02 -25.67 -17.09
N HIS A 252 -45.17 -27.00 -17.18
CA HIS A 252 -46.21 -27.77 -16.50
C HIS A 252 -45.75 -28.36 -15.16
N THR A 253 -44.52 -28.09 -14.73
CA THR A 253 -43.94 -28.56 -13.47
C THR A 253 -43.54 -27.36 -12.62
N ASN A 254 -43.89 -27.36 -11.33
CA ASN A 254 -43.40 -26.34 -10.42
C ASN A 254 -42.04 -26.77 -9.88
N LEU A 255 -40.98 -26.10 -10.32
CA LEU A 255 -39.60 -26.35 -9.88
C LEU A 255 -39.20 -25.27 -8.87
N SER A 256 -38.72 -25.71 -7.71
CA SER A 256 -38.26 -24.81 -6.64
C SER A 256 -36.97 -25.34 -6.05
N PHE A 257 -35.84 -24.89 -6.58
CA PHE A 257 -34.52 -25.25 -6.08
C PHE A 257 -33.89 -24.05 -5.37
N ALA A 258 -33.49 -24.26 -4.12
CA ALA A 258 -32.69 -23.28 -3.37
C ALA A 258 -31.20 -23.48 -3.66
N ASP A 259 -30.43 -22.41 -3.63
CA ASP A 259 -28.99 -22.49 -3.83
C ASP A 259 -28.32 -23.25 -2.68
N PHE A 260 -27.45 -24.19 -3.02
CA PHE A 260 -26.71 -24.99 -2.07
C PHE A 260 -25.32 -25.29 -2.62
N ASN A 261 -24.30 -24.89 -1.87
CA ASN A 261 -22.92 -25.20 -2.22
C ASN A 261 -22.65 -26.67 -1.94
N SER A 262 -22.73 -27.50 -2.98
CA SER A 262 -22.49 -28.92 -2.86
C SER A 262 -21.04 -29.18 -2.46
N ILE A 263 -20.84 -29.99 -1.41
CA ILE A 263 -19.52 -30.38 -0.91
C ILE A 263 -19.14 -31.70 -1.59
N GLY A 264 -17.94 -31.80 -2.15
CA GLY A 264 -17.43 -33.03 -2.75
C GLY A 264 -17.92 -33.32 -4.18
N THR A 265 -18.51 -32.35 -4.87
CA THR A 265 -18.83 -32.45 -6.30
C THR A 265 -17.73 -31.81 -7.14
N VAL A 266 -17.74 -32.06 -8.45
CA VAL A 266 -16.83 -31.40 -9.41
C VAL A 266 -16.96 -29.86 -9.36
N TYR A 267 -18.13 -29.33 -9.00
CA TYR A 267 -18.37 -27.90 -8.85
C TYR A 267 -17.69 -27.31 -7.60
N SER A 268 -17.55 -28.11 -6.53
CA SER A 268 -16.82 -27.68 -5.33
C SER A 268 -15.33 -27.44 -5.61
N SER A 269 -14.70 -28.32 -6.40
CA SER A 269 -13.31 -28.16 -6.82
C SER A 269 -13.14 -26.94 -7.72
N LYS A 270 -14.05 -26.72 -8.68
CA LYS A 270 -14.01 -25.53 -9.56
C LYS A 270 -14.16 -24.22 -8.78
N ARG A 271 -15.11 -24.14 -7.84
CA ARG A 271 -15.22 -22.97 -6.95
C ARG A 271 -13.95 -22.74 -6.15
N SER A 272 -13.37 -23.80 -5.56
CA SER A 272 -12.14 -23.68 -4.78
C SER A 272 -10.97 -23.19 -5.64
N GLU A 273 -10.87 -23.63 -6.90
CA GLU A 273 -9.87 -23.12 -7.85
C GLU A 273 -10.10 -21.65 -8.20
N GLU A 274 -11.35 -21.23 -8.42
CA GLU A 274 -11.70 -19.83 -8.69
C GLU A 274 -11.44 -18.93 -7.48
N GLU A 275 -11.83 -19.38 -6.28
CA GLU A 275 -11.57 -18.70 -5.01
C GLU A 275 -10.06 -18.60 -4.75
N MET A 276 -9.28 -19.65 -5.01
CA MET A 276 -7.82 -19.58 -4.89
C MET A 276 -7.21 -18.58 -5.88
N LYS A 277 -7.71 -18.50 -7.12
CA LYS A 277 -7.26 -17.49 -8.08
C LYS A 277 -7.56 -16.08 -7.61
N GLN A 278 -8.79 -15.85 -7.12
CA GLN A 278 -9.18 -14.56 -6.55
C GLN A 278 -8.33 -14.21 -5.33
N PHE A 279 -8.05 -15.19 -4.46
CA PHE A 279 -7.20 -15.00 -3.30
C PHE A 279 -5.76 -14.64 -3.69
N GLU A 280 -5.18 -15.34 -4.66
CA GLU A 280 -3.81 -15.07 -5.10
C GLU A 280 -3.70 -13.71 -5.81
N GLU A 281 -4.72 -13.31 -6.58
CA GLU A 281 -4.81 -11.97 -7.17
C GLU A 281 -4.90 -10.88 -6.09
N LEU A 282 -5.72 -11.10 -5.07
CA LEU A 282 -5.88 -10.17 -3.94
C LEU A 282 -4.60 -10.08 -3.11
N ARG A 283 -3.92 -11.22 -2.88
CA ARG A 283 -2.62 -11.28 -2.23
C ARG A 283 -1.55 -10.53 -3.01
N SER A 284 -1.45 -10.74 -4.32
CA SER A 284 -0.51 -10.02 -5.19
C SER A 284 -0.74 -8.50 -5.10
N THR A 285 -2.00 -8.09 -5.19
CA THR A 285 -2.40 -6.67 -5.09
C THR A 285 -2.03 -6.07 -3.73
N MET A 286 -2.24 -6.82 -2.63
CA MET A 286 -1.85 -6.36 -1.29
C MET A 286 -0.34 -6.24 -1.14
N VAL A 287 0.44 -7.22 -1.61
CA VAL A 287 1.91 -7.17 -1.54
C VAL A 287 2.45 -5.97 -2.32
N GLU A 288 1.92 -5.70 -3.51
CA GLU A 288 2.29 -4.54 -4.31
C GLU A 288 1.91 -3.22 -3.61
N ALA A 289 0.69 -3.13 -3.06
CA ALA A 289 0.24 -1.95 -2.32
C ALA A 289 1.09 -1.68 -1.07
N PHE A 290 1.39 -2.71 -0.28
CA PHE A 290 2.26 -2.57 0.89
C PHE A 290 3.70 -2.24 0.52
N GLY A 291 4.23 -2.80 -0.57
CA GLY A 291 5.54 -2.42 -1.10
C GLY A 291 5.61 -0.94 -1.49
N GLY A 292 4.57 -0.43 -2.13
CA GLY A 292 4.44 1.00 -2.47
C GLY A 292 4.32 1.91 -1.26
N ILE A 293 3.54 1.51 -0.24
CA ILE A 293 3.42 2.26 1.01
C ILE A 293 4.74 2.26 1.79
N ALA A 294 5.40 1.12 1.92
CA ALA A 294 6.67 1.03 2.63
C ALA A 294 7.77 1.88 1.95
N SER A 295 7.82 1.86 0.62
CA SER A 295 8.78 2.67 -0.14
C SER A 295 8.51 4.17 0.02
N SER A 296 7.24 4.60 -0.10
CA SER A 296 6.88 6.02 0.05
C SER A 296 7.04 6.52 1.50
N MET A 297 6.77 5.69 2.51
CA MET A 297 7.05 6.02 3.91
C MET A 297 8.56 6.11 4.19
N SER A 298 9.37 5.24 3.58
CA SER A 298 10.83 5.28 3.72
C SER A 298 11.40 6.56 3.10
N GLU A 299 10.97 6.90 1.88
CA GLU A 299 11.39 8.13 1.18
C GLU A 299 10.98 9.39 1.95
N ALA A 300 9.74 9.46 2.43
CA ALA A 300 9.28 10.59 3.24
C ALA A 300 10.05 10.72 4.57
N LEU A 301 10.39 9.59 5.20
CA LEU A 301 11.15 9.59 6.44
C LEU A 301 12.61 10.00 6.21
N GLU A 302 13.22 9.58 5.11
CA GLU A 302 14.56 10.03 4.71
C GLU A 302 14.58 11.54 4.44
N GLU A 303 13.59 12.07 3.72
CA GLU A 303 13.45 13.51 3.45
C GLU A 303 13.28 14.32 4.75
N ASP A 304 12.43 13.87 5.68
CA ASP A 304 12.23 14.53 6.97
C ASP A 304 13.50 14.48 7.84
N LEU A 305 14.20 13.34 7.84
CA LEU A 305 15.45 13.15 8.58
C LEU A 305 16.56 14.06 8.02
N GLU A 306 16.65 14.20 6.69
CA GLU A 306 17.54 15.14 6.02
C GLU A 306 17.23 16.59 6.43
N ARG A 307 15.97 17.02 6.33
CA ARG A 307 15.55 18.38 6.72
C ARG A 307 15.86 18.70 8.17
N MET A 308 15.55 17.79 9.09
CA MET A 308 15.85 17.97 10.52
C MET A 308 17.36 18.07 10.75
N THR A 309 18.15 17.25 10.06
CA THR A 309 19.61 17.26 10.20
C THR A 309 20.22 18.54 9.63
N GLN A 310 19.75 19.01 8.47
CA GLN A 310 20.13 20.32 7.92
C GLN A 310 19.78 21.47 8.87
N ALA A 311 18.59 21.45 9.48
CA ALA A 311 18.19 22.45 10.46
C ALA A 311 19.11 22.43 11.69
N LEU A 312 19.41 21.24 12.24
CA LEU A 312 20.33 21.08 13.36
C LEU A 312 21.74 21.55 13.01
N PHE A 313 22.24 21.23 11.81
CA PHE A 313 23.54 21.68 11.32
C PHE A 313 23.60 23.21 11.27
N ARG A 314 22.59 23.86 10.67
CA ARG A 314 22.50 25.33 10.61
C ARG A 314 22.44 26.00 11.98
N VAL A 315 21.74 25.39 12.94
CA VAL A 315 21.68 25.91 14.31
C VAL A 315 23.01 25.73 15.04
N ARG A 316 23.72 24.62 14.80
CA ARG A 316 24.99 24.31 15.45
C ARG A 316 26.16 25.12 14.87
N PHE A 317 26.18 25.32 13.56
CA PHE A 317 27.23 26.01 12.81
C PHE A 317 26.64 27.14 11.95
N PRO A 318 26.17 28.24 12.56
CA PRO A 318 25.51 29.31 11.83
C PRO A 318 26.43 29.99 10.81
N GLU A 319 27.75 30.03 11.06
CA GLU A 319 28.74 30.60 10.13
C GLU A 319 29.07 29.68 8.94
N ALA A 320 28.82 28.37 9.08
CA ALA A 320 28.97 27.39 8.00
C ALA A 320 27.72 27.32 7.12
N ALA A 321 26.57 27.75 7.65
CA ALA A 321 25.31 27.74 6.93
C ALA A 321 25.40 28.63 5.67
N GLY A 322 25.19 28.01 4.50
CA GLY A 322 25.31 28.66 3.19
C GLY A 322 26.70 28.59 2.56
N LYS A 323 27.70 28.07 3.28
CA LYS A 323 29.03 27.72 2.75
C LYS A 323 29.23 26.21 2.62
N ALA A 324 28.55 25.45 3.48
CA ALA A 324 28.50 23.99 3.43
C ALA A 324 27.08 23.48 3.68
N ASP A 325 26.74 22.37 3.04
CA ASP A 325 25.44 21.70 3.13
C ASP A 325 25.63 20.21 3.46
N ILE A 326 24.77 19.72 4.36
CA ILE A 326 24.70 18.29 4.74
C ILE A 326 23.48 17.65 4.07
N TYR A 327 23.65 16.49 3.46
CA TYR A 327 22.58 15.76 2.78
C TYR A 327 22.71 14.25 3.00
N LEU A 328 21.62 13.52 2.79
CA LEU A 328 21.53 12.07 2.96
C LEU A 328 21.46 11.41 1.58
N GLU A 329 22.38 10.50 1.27
CA GLU A 329 22.34 9.71 0.04
C GLU A 329 22.71 8.26 0.35
N ASP A 330 21.90 7.31 -0.12
CA ASP A 330 22.09 5.87 0.12
C ASP A 330 22.32 5.50 1.61
N GLY A 331 21.61 6.18 2.52
CA GLY A 331 21.70 5.97 3.97
C GLY A 331 23.03 6.44 4.60
N ARG A 332 23.82 7.27 3.90
CA ARG A 332 25.05 7.90 4.40
C ARG A 332 24.93 9.41 4.33
N TRP A 333 25.52 10.08 5.31
CA TRP A 333 25.55 11.54 5.35
C TRP A 333 26.76 12.05 4.57
N TYR A 334 26.55 13.07 3.76
CA TYR A 334 27.61 13.75 3.03
C TYR A 334 27.60 15.22 3.42
N LEU A 335 28.79 15.78 3.60
CA LEU A 335 28.99 17.20 3.85
C LEU A 335 29.83 17.75 2.70
N GLN A 336 29.26 18.70 1.96
CA GLN A 336 29.91 19.33 0.81
C GLN A 336 29.95 20.85 1.00
N GLY A 337 30.98 21.49 0.44
CA GLY A 337 31.11 22.94 0.44
C GLY A 337 32.53 23.42 0.68
N GLN A 338 32.66 24.70 0.99
CA GLN A 338 33.93 25.38 1.18
C GLN A 338 33.94 26.11 2.52
N LEU A 339 34.81 25.70 3.44
CA LEU A 339 34.97 26.34 4.73
C LEU A 339 36.42 26.82 4.92
N GLU A 340 36.57 27.89 5.70
CA GLU A 340 37.86 28.38 6.16
C GLU A 340 38.07 27.94 7.62
N GLU A 341 39.33 27.85 8.05
CA GLU A 341 39.70 27.76 9.46
C GLU A 341 39.28 29.01 10.26
N PRO A 342 38.98 28.85 11.56
CA PRO A 342 38.97 27.59 12.33
C PRO A 342 37.71 26.74 12.11
N LEU A 343 36.73 27.29 11.39
CA LEU A 343 35.40 26.70 11.24
C LEU A 343 35.45 25.33 10.55
N TYR A 344 36.32 25.13 9.57
CA TYR A 344 36.55 23.82 8.95
C TYR A 344 36.92 22.76 10.00
N SER A 345 37.98 23.01 10.79
CA SER A 345 38.43 22.06 11.81
C SER A 345 37.39 21.86 12.92
N GLU A 346 36.69 22.91 13.33
CA GLU A 346 35.61 22.83 14.32
C GLU A 346 34.46 21.93 13.83
N VAL A 347 34.01 22.12 12.59
CA VAL A 347 32.96 21.31 11.99
C VAL A 347 33.40 19.85 11.92
N VAL A 348 34.58 19.56 11.35
CA VAL A 348 35.09 18.18 11.21
C VAL A 348 35.24 17.49 12.58
N ALA A 349 35.69 18.21 13.62
CA ALA A 349 35.85 17.66 14.96
C ALA A 349 34.51 17.40 15.69
N GLU A 350 33.49 18.21 15.43
CA GLU A 350 32.17 18.10 16.07
C GLU A 350 31.20 17.15 15.33
N LEU A 351 31.39 16.91 14.03
CA LEU A 351 30.52 16.01 13.25
C LEU A 351 30.32 14.63 13.88
N PRO A 352 31.36 13.91 14.38
CA PRO A 352 31.17 12.63 15.07
C PRO A 352 30.36 12.72 16.38
N ARG A 353 30.18 13.92 16.94
CA ARG A 353 29.39 14.17 18.16
C ARG A 353 27.92 14.41 17.86
N LEU A 354 27.59 14.82 16.63
CA LEU A 354 26.21 14.81 16.17
C LEU A 354 25.79 13.34 16.10
N LYS A 355 24.79 12.94 16.90
CA LYS A 355 24.27 11.57 16.95
C LYS A 355 23.47 11.24 15.69
N LEU A 356 24.09 11.38 14.52
CA LEU A 356 23.52 11.07 13.23
C LEU A 356 23.56 9.55 13.03
N THR A 357 22.54 9.02 12.38
CA THR A 357 22.52 7.63 11.97
C THR A 357 23.48 7.46 10.79
N GLY A 358 24.64 6.85 11.02
CA GLY A 358 25.64 6.56 10.00
C GLY A 358 26.97 7.31 10.18
N GLN A 359 27.90 7.10 9.26
CA GLN A 359 29.14 7.88 9.16
C GLN A 359 28.90 9.09 8.26
N VAL A 360 29.48 10.24 8.63
CA VAL A 360 29.48 11.44 7.78
C VAL A 360 30.72 11.40 6.89
N ASN A 361 30.51 11.43 5.59
CA ASN A 361 31.57 11.62 4.60
C ASN A 361 31.86 13.12 4.45
N THR A 362 33.13 13.50 4.55
CA THR A 362 33.62 14.88 4.41
C THR A 362 34.57 15.05 3.22
N ASP A 363 34.65 14.07 2.32
CA ASP A 363 35.58 14.08 1.17
C ASP A 363 35.32 15.28 0.25
N ASP A 364 34.06 15.73 0.14
CA ASP A 364 33.64 16.88 -0.67
C ASP A 364 33.66 18.22 0.08
N LEU A 365 34.09 18.22 1.36
CA LEU A 365 34.27 19.43 2.13
C LEU A 365 35.70 19.97 1.94
N GLN A 366 35.82 21.11 1.27
CA GLN A 366 37.11 21.72 0.97
C GLN A 366 37.48 22.77 2.03
N ASN A 367 38.71 22.70 2.51
CA ASN A 367 39.33 23.78 3.28
C ASN A 367 39.92 24.81 2.31
N THR A 368 39.35 26.01 2.24
CA THR A 368 39.78 27.08 1.34
C THR A 368 40.78 28.06 1.98
N SER A 369 41.16 27.88 3.25
CA SER A 369 42.04 28.81 3.94
C SER A 369 43.41 28.96 3.29
N LYS A 370 43.99 27.86 2.77
CA LYS A 370 45.29 27.93 2.07
C LYS A 370 45.20 28.73 0.78
N THR A 371 44.19 28.45 -0.05
CA THR A 371 43.93 29.21 -1.28
C THR A 371 43.72 30.69 -0.97
N ARG A 372 42.92 31.00 0.06
CA ARG A 372 42.68 32.38 0.47
C ARG A 372 43.94 33.07 0.98
N LEU A 373 44.79 32.37 1.73
CA LEU A 373 46.08 32.89 2.18
C LEU A 373 46.98 33.25 1.00
N GLU A 374 47.06 32.39 -0.01
CA GLU A 374 47.83 32.65 -1.25
C GLU A 374 47.28 33.83 -2.04
N GLU A 375 45.95 33.97 -2.16
CA GLU A 375 45.31 35.13 -2.81
C GLU A 375 45.62 36.44 -2.07
N VAL A 376 45.43 36.46 -0.75
CA VAL A 376 45.70 37.64 0.08
C VAL A 376 47.18 38.01 -0.01
N ARG A 377 48.08 37.01 0.00
CA ARG A 377 49.51 37.22 -0.21
C ARG A 377 49.78 37.88 -1.56
N ALA A 378 49.22 37.35 -2.66
CA ALA A 378 49.41 37.93 -3.98
C ALA A 378 48.90 39.38 -4.04
N GLU A 379 47.75 39.68 -3.43
CA GLU A 379 47.22 41.05 -3.36
C GLU A 379 48.13 42.01 -2.57
N ILE A 380 48.75 41.54 -1.48
CA ILE A 380 49.76 42.31 -0.73
C ILE A 380 50.96 42.61 -1.63
N GLU A 381 51.46 41.61 -2.34
CA GLU A 381 52.64 41.72 -3.21
C GLU A 381 52.41 42.60 -4.44
N GLU A 382 51.18 42.67 -4.94
CA GLU A 382 50.77 43.56 -6.03
C GLU A 382 50.60 45.03 -5.57
N THR A 383 50.46 45.28 -4.27
CA THR A 383 50.21 46.62 -3.74
C THR A 383 51.44 47.51 -3.86
N THR A 384 51.30 48.61 -4.60
CA THR A 384 52.35 49.63 -4.78
C THR A 384 51.91 50.97 -4.19
N PHE A 385 52.73 51.53 -3.30
CA PHE A 385 52.49 52.82 -2.65
C PHE A 385 53.06 53.95 -3.49
N ILE A 386 52.19 54.87 -3.91
CA ILE A 386 52.57 56.05 -4.66
C ILE A 386 52.73 57.23 -3.70
N PHE A 387 53.87 57.90 -3.78
CA PHE A 387 54.21 59.06 -2.97
C PHE A 387 54.25 60.33 -3.83
N LEU A 388 53.99 61.48 -3.22
CA LEU A 388 54.19 62.77 -3.86
C LEU A 388 55.67 62.96 -4.21
N SER A 389 55.92 63.63 -5.35
CA SER A 389 57.28 63.82 -5.86
C SER A 389 58.14 64.59 -4.85
N GLY A 390 59.33 64.07 -4.55
CA GLY A 390 60.27 64.65 -3.58
C GLY A 390 59.80 64.62 -2.11
N SER A 391 58.70 63.92 -1.80
CA SER A 391 58.12 63.86 -0.46
C SER A 391 57.96 62.42 0.06
N GLY A 392 57.91 62.31 1.39
CA GLY A 392 57.53 61.09 2.11
C GLY A 392 56.02 60.98 2.33
N GLU A 393 55.23 61.94 1.83
CA GLU A 393 53.78 61.95 1.89
C GLU A 393 53.17 61.12 0.75
N LEU A 394 52.14 60.32 1.07
CA LEU A 394 51.41 59.52 0.09
C LEU A 394 50.57 60.40 -0.85
N SER A 395 50.44 59.98 -2.10
CA SER A 395 49.40 60.51 -2.99
C SER A 395 48.01 60.04 -2.52
N GLU A 396 46.95 60.57 -3.13
CA GLU A 396 45.58 60.11 -2.83
C GLU A 396 45.42 58.60 -3.09
N ASP A 397 45.94 58.09 -4.21
CA ASP A 397 45.95 56.66 -4.50
C ASP A 397 46.80 55.88 -3.48
N GLY A 398 47.95 56.43 -3.08
CA GLY A 398 48.79 55.85 -2.03
C GLY A 398 48.07 55.74 -0.69
N GLN A 399 47.24 56.72 -0.33
CA GLN A 399 46.41 56.66 0.88
C GLN A 399 45.37 55.54 0.80
N ARG A 400 44.66 55.39 -0.35
CA ARG A 400 43.72 54.28 -0.54
C ARG A 400 44.42 52.91 -0.45
N GLN A 401 45.62 52.78 -1.02
CA GLN A 401 46.42 51.56 -0.90
C GLN A 401 46.88 51.31 0.55
N SER A 402 47.14 52.36 1.33
CA SER A 402 47.50 52.22 2.76
C SER A 402 46.36 51.73 3.65
N GLU A 403 45.12 52.04 3.30
CA GLU A 403 43.96 51.48 3.98
C GLU A 403 43.78 50.01 3.59
N ARG A 404 43.86 49.71 2.29
CA ARG A 404 43.74 48.34 1.77
C ARG A 404 44.82 47.40 2.33
N ILE A 405 46.09 47.81 2.34
CA ILE A 405 47.19 46.97 2.84
C ILE A 405 46.99 46.61 4.32
N SER A 406 46.45 47.53 5.12
CA SER A 406 46.24 47.27 6.55
C SER A 406 45.22 46.15 6.75
N VAL A 407 44.17 46.13 5.91
CA VAL A 407 43.15 45.06 5.91
C VAL A 407 43.75 43.74 5.43
N LEU A 408 44.48 43.76 4.31
CA LEU A 408 45.09 42.54 3.75
C LEU A 408 46.11 41.91 4.71
N VAL A 409 46.97 42.71 5.34
CA VAL A 409 47.94 42.22 6.34
C VAL A 409 47.22 41.64 7.55
N SER A 410 46.15 42.28 8.02
CA SER A 410 45.35 41.74 9.12
C SER A 410 44.68 40.42 8.77
N GLU A 411 44.18 40.28 7.53
CA GLU A 411 43.60 39.03 7.04
C GLU A 411 44.67 37.95 6.87
N HIS A 412 45.84 38.30 6.35
CA HIS A 412 46.98 37.39 6.21
C HIS A 412 47.44 36.85 7.57
N GLU A 413 47.66 37.73 8.55
CA GLU A 413 48.05 37.34 9.92
C GLU A 413 46.98 36.46 10.58
N ARG A 414 45.69 36.78 10.39
CA ARG A 414 44.58 35.95 10.87
C ARG A 414 44.65 34.55 10.26
N LEU A 415 44.69 34.44 8.93
CA LEU A 415 44.72 33.15 8.22
C LEU A 415 45.96 32.32 8.56
N THR A 416 47.12 32.97 8.70
CA THR A 416 48.36 32.31 9.13
C THR A 416 48.20 31.72 10.54
N GLY A 417 47.59 32.47 11.47
CA GLY A 417 47.29 31.99 12.81
C GLY A 417 46.25 30.87 12.85
N ASP A 418 45.17 30.99 12.07
CA ASP A 418 44.11 29.96 11.99
C ASP A 418 44.62 28.65 11.39
N LEU A 419 45.63 28.70 10.52
CA LEU A 419 46.29 27.54 9.93
C LEU A 419 47.46 26.98 10.78
N ASP A 420 47.73 27.55 11.96
CA ASP A 420 48.88 27.22 12.82
C ASP A 420 50.23 27.31 12.09
N LEU A 421 50.34 28.27 11.16
CA LEU A 421 51.56 28.56 10.41
C LEU A 421 52.40 29.61 11.15
N GLN A 422 53.71 29.65 10.85
CA GLN A 422 54.56 30.69 11.41
C GLN A 422 54.20 32.05 10.81
N PRO A 423 54.18 33.13 11.61
CA PRO A 423 53.90 34.47 11.11
C PRO A 423 54.87 34.86 9.99
N ALA A 424 54.34 35.36 8.87
CA ALA A 424 55.17 35.73 7.72
C ALA A 424 56.03 36.96 7.99
N ASN A 425 57.11 37.09 7.23
CA ASN A 425 57.92 38.30 7.21
C ASN A 425 57.53 39.18 6.03
N TYR A 426 57.52 40.50 6.24
CA TYR A 426 57.18 41.49 5.23
C TYR A 426 58.43 42.30 4.87
N GLU A 427 58.95 42.09 3.66
CA GLU A 427 60.02 42.92 3.13
C GLU A 427 59.45 44.15 2.44
N ILE A 428 59.89 45.33 2.86
CA ILE A 428 59.51 46.59 2.24
C ILE A 428 60.61 47.00 1.27
N HIS A 429 60.26 47.16 0.00
CA HIS A 429 61.20 47.54 -1.06
C HIS A 429 60.89 48.93 -1.59
N ALA A 430 61.78 49.90 -1.36
CA ALA A 430 61.69 51.21 -1.98
C ALA A 430 62.31 51.19 -3.37
N LEU A 431 61.59 51.70 -4.36
CA LEU A 431 62.10 51.82 -5.72
C LEU A 431 63.09 53.00 -5.82
N PRO A 432 64.23 52.83 -6.51
CA PRO A 432 65.27 53.83 -6.61
C PRO A 432 64.75 55.11 -7.29
N ILE A 433 65.15 56.26 -6.74
CA ILE A 433 64.82 57.57 -7.28
C ILE A 433 66.01 58.06 -8.14
N VAL A 434 65.72 58.65 -9.30
CA VAL A 434 66.76 59.26 -10.15
C VAL A 434 67.23 60.57 -9.52
N GLY A 435 68.53 60.73 -9.25
CA GLY A 435 69.09 61.98 -8.72
C GLY A 435 70.25 61.77 -7.74
N ASP A 436 70.38 62.69 -6.79
CA ASP A 436 71.39 62.64 -5.73
C ASP A 436 71.18 61.41 -4.82
N ALA A 437 72.18 60.52 -4.79
CA ALA A 437 72.10 59.26 -4.07
C ALA A 437 71.89 59.44 -2.56
N GLU A 438 72.47 60.49 -1.97
CA GLU A 438 72.36 60.72 -0.52
C GLU A 438 70.96 61.23 -0.14
N GLY A 439 70.45 62.23 -0.86
CA GLY A 439 69.08 62.72 -0.69
C GLY A 439 68.02 61.64 -0.94
N ASN A 440 68.21 60.82 -1.98
CA ASN A 440 67.28 59.74 -2.30
C ASN A 440 67.22 58.67 -1.21
N ARG A 441 68.36 58.30 -0.61
CA ARG A 441 68.40 57.37 0.52
C ARG A 441 67.67 57.89 1.76
N VAL A 442 67.70 59.20 2.01
CA VAL A 442 66.91 59.81 3.10
C VAL A 442 65.42 59.66 2.81
N LEU A 443 65.01 59.94 1.57
CA LEU A 443 63.62 59.89 1.17
C LEU A 443 63.06 58.46 1.12
N GLU A 444 63.83 57.49 0.63
CA GLU A 444 63.50 56.06 0.67
C GLU A 444 63.25 55.59 2.10
N ARG A 445 64.10 55.94 3.07
CA ARG A 445 63.89 55.61 4.48
C ARG A 445 62.61 56.21 5.05
N LEU A 446 62.26 57.43 4.66
CA LEU A 446 61.00 58.05 5.10
C LEU A 446 59.78 57.30 4.54
N ARG A 447 59.83 56.91 3.27
CA ARG A 447 58.76 56.14 2.61
C ARG A 447 58.62 54.73 3.17
N ILE A 448 59.74 54.05 3.44
CA ILE A 448 59.75 52.73 4.10
C ILE A 448 59.10 52.83 5.47
N ARG A 449 59.46 53.82 6.30
CA ARG A 449 58.83 54.03 7.62
C ARG A 449 57.33 54.31 7.54
N ALA A 450 56.89 55.03 6.51
CA ALA A 450 55.47 55.24 6.28
C ALA A 450 54.75 53.92 6.00
N VAL A 451 55.28 53.09 5.09
CA VAL A 451 54.72 51.75 4.79
C VAL A 451 54.75 50.83 6.00
N GLU A 452 55.87 50.81 6.74
CA GLU A 452 56.04 50.06 7.99
C GLU A 452 54.91 50.38 8.98
N SER A 453 54.53 51.66 9.12
CA SER A 453 53.44 52.05 10.02
C SER A 453 52.07 51.46 9.62
N PHE A 454 51.82 51.28 8.32
CA PHE A 454 50.59 50.65 7.82
C PHE A 454 50.60 49.14 8.01
N LEU A 455 51.74 48.48 7.79
CA LEU A 455 51.88 47.04 8.09
C LEU A 455 51.65 46.77 9.58
N LYS A 456 52.23 47.60 10.46
CA LYS A 456 51.99 47.51 11.91
C LYS A 456 50.54 47.75 12.29
N LYS A 457 49.88 48.71 11.61
CA LYS A 457 48.44 48.95 11.79
C LYS A 457 47.61 47.73 11.39
N GLY A 458 48.06 46.96 10.39
CA GLY A 458 47.49 45.67 10.00
C GLY A 458 47.83 44.51 10.94
N GLY A 459 48.66 44.71 11.97
CA GLY A 459 48.99 43.70 12.97
C GLY A 459 50.37 43.07 12.86
N ALA A 460 51.15 43.40 11.82
CA ALA A 460 52.53 42.91 11.71
C ALA A 460 53.41 43.41 12.87
N LYS A 461 54.16 42.51 13.50
CA LYS A 461 55.05 42.82 14.62
C LYS A 461 56.37 43.43 14.13
N ASP A 462 57.04 44.18 14.99
CA ASP A 462 58.33 44.84 14.67
C ASP A 462 59.39 43.85 14.12
N GLY A 463 59.42 42.62 14.62
CA GLY A 463 60.36 41.58 14.18
C GLY A 463 60.04 40.96 12.82
N GLN A 464 58.82 41.14 12.31
CA GLN A 464 58.38 40.60 11.02
C GLN A 464 58.65 41.55 9.86
N ILE A 465 58.87 42.85 10.14
CA ILE A 465 59.03 43.86 9.09
C ILE A 465 60.52 44.04 8.81
N LEU A 466 60.92 43.67 7.59
CA LEU A 466 62.30 43.72 7.14
C LEU A 466 62.46 44.89 6.16
N PRO A 467 63.07 46.02 6.58
CA PRO A 467 63.31 47.13 5.68
C PRO A 467 64.39 46.76 4.65
N GLY A 468 64.02 46.67 3.39
CA GLY A 468 64.91 46.41 2.26
C GLY A 468 65.17 47.66 1.44
N VAL A 469 66.45 48.04 1.29
CA VAL A 469 66.87 48.96 0.24
C VAL A 469 67.51 48.12 -0.83
N HIS A 470 66.79 47.87 -1.92
CA HIS A 470 67.32 47.11 -3.04
C HIS A 470 68.07 48.04 -3.99
N ASP A 471 69.38 47.80 -4.12
CA ASP A 471 70.25 48.47 -5.11
C ASP A 471 70.03 47.92 -6.55
N THR A 472 68.92 47.21 -6.81
CA THR A 472 68.63 46.63 -8.12
C THR A 472 68.29 47.69 -9.16
N GLU A 473 68.63 47.41 -10.42
CA GLU A 473 68.39 48.29 -11.58
C GLU A 473 66.97 48.86 -11.58
N VAL A 474 66.89 50.17 -11.82
CA VAL A 474 65.65 50.95 -11.92
C VAL A 474 64.73 50.26 -12.94
N GLN A 475 63.64 49.62 -12.48
CA GLN A 475 62.60 49.17 -13.39
C GLN A 475 61.90 50.42 -13.95
N GLU A 476 62.06 50.67 -15.24
CA GLU A 476 61.49 51.86 -15.90
C GLU A 476 59.98 51.96 -15.65
N GLY A 477 59.55 53.11 -15.11
CA GLY A 477 58.14 53.47 -14.99
C GLY A 477 57.48 53.20 -13.64
N ARG A 478 58.16 52.60 -12.65
CA ARG A 478 57.60 52.44 -11.30
C ARG A 478 58.29 53.40 -10.32
N VAL A 479 57.52 54.29 -9.71
CA VAL A 479 57.94 55.14 -8.60
C VAL A 479 57.07 54.79 -7.40
N GLY A 480 57.67 54.25 -6.34
CA GLY A 480 56.90 53.83 -5.18
C GLY A 480 57.65 52.92 -4.22
N VAL A 481 56.90 52.37 -3.29
CA VAL A 481 57.32 51.29 -2.38
C VAL A 481 56.39 50.12 -2.63
N TYR A 482 56.89 48.88 -2.60
CA TYR A 482 56.07 47.68 -2.64
C TYR A 482 56.46 46.75 -1.49
N VAL A 483 55.58 45.79 -1.18
CA VAL A 483 55.77 44.84 -0.08
C VAL A 483 55.93 43.46 -0.68
N LYS A 484 56.87 42.66 -0.17
CA LYS A 484 57.01 41.25 -0.52
C LYS A 484 56.76 40.41 0.72
N VAL A 485 55.97 39.36 0.61
CA VAL A 485 55.72 38.43 1.71
C VAL A 485 56.71 37.28 1.58
N ILE A 486 57.50 37.06 2.63
CA ILE A 486 58.41 35.93 2.73
C ILE A 486 57.74 34.87 3.59
N PRO A 487 57.30 33.74 2.99
CA PRO A 487 56.82 32.60 3.74
C PRO A 487 58.00 32.00 4.52
N ASP A 488 57.73 31.39 5.66
CA ASP A 488 58.76 30.65 6.37
C ASP A 488 59.27 29.50 5.49
N GLU A 489 60.58 29.23 5.51
CA GLU A 489 61.20 28.20 4.65
C GLU A 489 60.62 26.80 4.91
N SER A 490 59.99 26.59 6.07
CA SER A 490 59.28 25.36 6.42
C SER A 490 58.03 25.08 5.58
N GLU A 491 57.50 26.05 4.84
CA GLU A 491 56.34 25.85 3.94
C GLU A 491 56.74 25.35 2.53
N ALA A 492 58.03 25.38 2.19
CA ALA A 492 58.52 24.98 0.86
C ALA A 492 58.79 23.47 0.73
N GLU A 493 58.67 22.71 1.82
CA GLU A 493 58.76 21.24 1.88
C GLU A 493 57.38 20.60 2.05
#